data_AF-A0A386HL71-F1
#
_entry.id   AF-A0A386HL71-F1
#
_cell.length_a   1.000
_cell.length_b   1.000
_cell.length_c   1.000
_cell.angle_alpha   90.00
_cell.angle_beta   90.00
_cell.angle_gamma   90.00
#
_symmetry.space_group_name_H-M   'P 1'
#
loop_
_entity.id
_entity.type
_entity.pdbx_description
1 polymer ?
#
loop_
_entity_poly.entity_id
_entity_poly.type
_entity_poly.pdbx_seq_one_letter_code
_entity_poly.pdbx_strand_id
1 'polypeptide(L)' 'MSEIIPNKILQSSEKENAAFPLLSGKNTPEGKTFIYLSKDYACQQPVESVEEILMLLNK' A
#
# COMPACT_ATOMS: atom_id res chain seq x y z
N MET A 1 8.56 19.14 -3.54
CA MET A 1 7.96 19.07 -2.20
C MET A 1 8.08 17.64 -1.73
N SER A 2 8.82 17.40 -0.66
CA SER A 2 8.93 16.08 -0.03
C SER A 2 7.87 15.97 1.05
N GLU A 3 6.72 15.40 0.70
CA GLU A 3 5.68 15.04 1.67
C GLU A 3 6.14 13.80 2.43
N ILE A 4 6.33 13.93 3.74
CA ILE A 4 6.69 12.83 4.62
C ILE A 4 5.42 12.41 5.36
N ILE A 5 5.12 11.11 5.35
CA ILE A 5 4.02 10.56 6.12
C ILE A 5 4.61 9.98 7.42
N PRO A 6 4.58 10.72 8.54
CA PRO A 6 5.24 10.29 9.76
C PRO A 6 4.56 9.05 10.36
N ASN A 7 5.36 8.21 11.02
CA ASN A 7 4.90 7.02 11.72
C ASN A 7 4.10 6.04 10.82
N LYS A 8 4.49 5.92 9.55
CA LYS A 8 3.96 4.92 8.62
C LYS A 8 5.09 4.08 8.07
N ILE A 9 4.82 2.79 7.92
CA ILE A 9 5.74 1.83 7.29
C ILE A 9 5.30 1.68 5.84
N LEU A 10 6.18 2.00 4.90
CA LEU A 10 5.96 1.77 3.48
C LEU A 10 6.68 0.50 3.06
N GLN A 11 5.94 -0.44 2.47
CA GLN A 11 6.47 -1.68 1.91
C GLN A 11 6.01 -1.76 0.46
N SER A 12 6.97 -1.91 -0.45
CA SER A 12 6.72 -2.01 -1.89
C SER A 12 7.43 -3.23 -2.43
N SER A 13 6.75 -4.00 -3.26
CA SER A 13 7.37 -5.09 -4.02
C SER A 13 6.58 -5.30 -5.31
N GLU A 14 7.29 -5.66 -6.38
CA GLU A 14 6.68 -5.94 -7.67
C GLU A 14 5.87 -7.25 -7.65
N LYS A 15 6.21 -8.16 -6.73
CA LYS A 15 5.59 -9.48 -6.57
C LYS A 15 5.42 -9.81 -5.10
N GLU A 16 4.69 -10.89 -4.83
CA GLU A 16 4.61 -11.46 -3.49
C GLU A 16 6.02 -11.69 -2.92
N ASN A 17 6.28 -11.15 -1.73
CA ASN A 17 7.58 -11.24 -1.10
C ASN A 17 7.42 -11.82 0.30
N ALA A 18 8.10 -12.93 0.59
CA ALA A 18 8.05 -13.61 1.88
C ALA A 18 8.55 -12.73 3.04
N ALA A 19 9.40 -11.74 2.76
CA ALA A 19 9.83 -10.75 3.76
C ALA A 19 8.73 -9.74 4.11
N PHE A 20 7.69 -9.62 3.28
CA PHE A 20 6.57 -8.71 3.45
C PHE A 20 5.25 -9.51 3.57
N PRO A 21 4.96 -10.10 4.75
CA PRO A 21 3.78 -10.95 4.94
C PRO A 21 2.45 -10.22 4.66
N LEU A 22 2.42 -8.88 4.75
CA LEU A 22 1.25 -8.07 4.39
C LEU A 22 0.98 -8.02 2.87
N LEU A 23 1.93 -8.47 2.05
CA LEU A 23 1.83 -8.56 0.59
C LEU A 23 1.57 -10.00 0.10
N SER A 24 1.56 -10.99 1.00
CA SER A 24 1.26 -12.37 0.62
C SER A 24 -0.16 -12.51 0.06
N GLY A 25 -0.30 -13.18 -1.07
CA GLY A 25 -1.56 -13.35 -1.81
C GLY A 25 -2.04 -12.13 -2.58
N LYS A 26 -1.31 -11.00 -2.52
CA LYS A 26 -1.67 -9.77 -3.25
C LYS A 26 -1.01 -9.77 -4.62
N ASN A 27 -1.74 -10.29 -5.61
CA ASN A 27 -1.32 -10.26 -7.00
C ASN A 27 -1.75 -8.93 -7.65
N THR A 28 -0.77 -8.16 -8.10
CA THR A 28 -1.01 -6.93 -8.85
C THR A 28 -0.98 -7.26 -10.34
N PRO A 29 -2.03 -6.95 -11.12
CA PRO A 29 -2.02 -7.18 -12.56
C PRO A 29 -0.91 -6.38 -13.25
N GLU A 30 -0.35 -6.93 -14.33
CA GLU A 30 0.73 -6.29 -15.09
C GLU A 30 0.33 -4.88 -15.54
N GLY A 31 1.25 -3.92 -15.36
CA GLY A 31 1.03 -2.53 -15.71
C GLY A 31 0.19 -1.72 -14.70
N LYS A 32 -0.26 -2.32 -13.60
CA LYS A 32 -0.97 -1.62 -12.52
C LYS A 32 -0.14 -1.59 -11.24
N THR A 33 -0.36 -0.56 -10.43
CA THR A 33 0.22 -0.44 -9.09
C THR A 33 -0.92 -0.37 -8.09
N PHE A 34 -0.96 -1.33 -7.17
CA PHE A 34 -1.94 -1.34 -6.08
C PHE A 34 -1.28 -0.90 -4.78
N ILE A 35 -1.89 0.08 -4.14
CA ILE A 35 -1.48 0.64 -2.86
C ILE A 35 -2.50 0.17 -1.82
N TYR A 36 -2.02 -0.50 -0.79
CA TYR A 36 -2.88 -1.06 0.26
C TYR A 36 -2.68 -0.31 1.58
N LEU A 37 -3.76 0.28 2.11
CA LEU A 37 -3.76 0.81 3.46
C LEU A 37 -4.06 -0.32 4.45
N SER A 38 -3.07 -0.68 5.27
CA SER A 38 -3.21 -1.71 6.30
C SER A 38 -3.22 -1.06 7.68
N LYS A 39 -4.21 -1.41 8.50
CA LYS A 39 -4.32 -0.98 9.90
C LYS A 39 -4.73 -2.19 10.74
N ASP A 40 -4.00 -2.46 11.82
CA ASP A 40 -4.25 -3.61 12.72
C ASP A 40 -4.35 -4.96 11.97
N TYR A 41 -3.45 -5.21 11.02
CA TYR A 41 -3.42 -6.39 10.13
C TYR A 41 -4.63 -6.56 9.19
N ALA A 42 -5.58 -5.62 9.21
CA ALA A 42 -6.67 -5.55 8.24
C ALA A 42 -6.28 -4.61 7.09
N CYS A 43 -6.40 -5.08 5.85
CA CYS A 43 -6.17 -4.27 4.66
C CYS A 43 -7.50 -3.71 4.16
N GLN A 44 -7.55 -2.42 3.85
CA GLN A 44 -8.64 -1.85 3.07
C GLN A 44 -8.50 -2.21 1.58
N GLN A 45 -9.51 -1.86 0.79
CA GLN A 45 -9.47 -2.06 -0.65
C GLN A 45 -8.25 -1.33 -1.26
N PRO A 46 -7.56 -1.94 -2.24
CA PRO A 46 -6.44 -1.31 -2.90
C PRO A 46 -6.87 -0.07 -3.67
N VAL A 47 -6.02 0.94 -3.66
CA VAL A 47 -6.15 2.14 -4.51
C VAL A 47 -5.04 2.14 -5.56
N GLU A 48 -5.28 2.81 -6.68
CA GLU A 48 -4.35 2.82 -7.83
C GLU A 48 -3.52 4.11 -7.93
N SER A 49 -3.80 5.11 -7.08
CA SER A 49 -3.20 6.44 -7.16
C SER A 49 -2.74 6.97 -5.81
N VAL A 50 -1.67 7.77 -5.84
CA VAL A 50 -1.10 8.42 -4.64
C VAL A 50 -2.10 9.38 -4.00
N GLU A 51 -2.90 10.07 -4.82
CA GLU A 51 -3.92 11.00 -4.36
C GLU A 51 -4.99 10.29 -3.52
N GLU A 52 -5.43 9.10 -3.94
CA GLU A 52 -6.45 8.33 -3.21
C GLU A 52 -5.94 7.84 -1.85
N ILE A 53 -4.69 7.35 -1.78
CA ILE A 53 -4.14 6.90 -0.50
C ILE A 53 -3.95 8.08 0.47
N LEU A 54 -3.58 9.26 -0.03
CA LEU A 54 -3.46 10.47 0.78
C LEU A 54 -4.83 10.93 1.32
N MET A 55 -5.91 10.80 0.55
CA MET A 55 -7.26 11.07 1.02
C MET A 55 -7.70 10.11 2.14
N LEU A 56 -7.30 8.83 2.07
CA LEU A 56 -7.58 7.84 3.11
C LEU A 56 -6.75 8.07 4.39
N LEU A 57 -5.52 8.58 4.25
CA LEU A 57 -4.62 8.86 5.39
C LEU A 57 -4.96 10.14 6.15
N ASN A 58 -5.56 11.13 5.48
CA ASN A 58 -6.00 12.39 6.07
C ASN A 58 -7.36 12.32 6.79
N LYS A 59 -7.90 11.11 6.94
CA LYS A 59 -9.19 10.84 7.57
C LYS A 59 -9.01 10.31 8.98
#